data_AF-A0A2R6IMF0-F1
#
_entry.id   AF-A0A2R6IMF0-F1
#
_cell.length_a   1.000
_cell.length_b   1.000
_cell.length_c   1.000
_cell.angle_alpha   90.00
_cell.angle_beta   90.00
_cell.angle_gamma   90.00
#
_symmetry.space_group_name_H-M   'P 1'
#
loop_
_entity.id
_entity.type
_entity.pdbx_description
1 polymer ?
#
loop_
_entity_poly.entity_id
_entity_poly.type
_entity_poly.pdbx_seq_one_letter_code
_entity_poly.pdbx_strand_id
1 'polypeptide(L)' 'MAVDGHAVTGVVRDAVPFLVITVVWVVVMLVLYGLFLLTKPADITYDPWVHASVFAVPMVGFLGHVLQQALAGGHRE' A
#
# COMPACT_ATOMS: atom_id res chain seq x y z
N MET A 1 7.96 31.15 -8.27
CA MET A 1 8.59 29.96 -7.67
C MET A 1 8.61 28.87 -8.72
N ALA A 2 9.74 28.69 -9.40
CA ALA A 2 9.93 27.50 -10.21
C ALA A 2 10.16 26.35 -9.23
N VAL A 3 9.33 25.31 -9.30
CA VAL A 3 9.57 24.08 -8.53
C VAL A 3 10.85 23.49 -9.11
N ASP A 4 11.93 23.43 -8.32
CA ASP A 4 13.21 22.89 -8.75
C ASP A 4 13.03 21.43 -9.19
N GLY A 5 13.17 21.17 -10.49
CA GLY A 5 12.96 19.83 -11.06
C GLY A 5 13.81 18.75 -10.40
N HIS A 6 14.95 19.13 -9.80
CA HIS A 6 15.83 18.24 -9.03
C HIS A 6 15.20 17.77 -7.71
N ALA A 7 14.46 18.66 -7.02
CA ALA A 7 13.77 18.31 -5.77
C ALA A 7 12.63 17.30 -6.04
N VAL A 8 11.86 17.50 -7.11
CA VAL A 8 10.79 16.58 -7.53
C VAL A 8 11.36 15.22 -7.90
N THR A 9 12.45 15.17 -8.66
CA THR A 9 13.10 13.90 -9.03
C THR A 9 13.62 13.13 -7.81
N GLY A 10 14.07 13.81 -6.75
CA GLY A 10 14.47 13.18 -5.50
C GLY A 10 13.30 12.49 -4.81
N VAL A 11 12.20 13.22 -4.61
CA VAL A 11 10.98 12.68 -3.99
C VAL A 11 10.43 11.48 -4.76
N VAL A 12 10.37 11.57 -6.09
CA VAL A 12 9.89 10.47 -6.94
C VAL A 12 10.82 9.26 -6.82
N ARG A 13 12.14 9.45 -6.88
CA ARG A 13 13.11 8.34 -6.74
C ARG A 13 12.97 7.62 -5.40
N ASP A 14 12.67 8.35 -4.33
CA ASP A 14 12.55 7.78 -2.99
C ASP A 14 11.20 7.06 -2.77
N ALA A 15 10.11 7.56 -3.36
CA ALA A 15 8.76 7.00 -3.21
C ALA A 15 8.45 5.84 -4.18
N VAL A 16 9.01 5.86 -5.40
CA VAL A 16 8.70 4.88 -6.45
C VAL A 16 8.95 3.43 -6.03
N PRO A 17 10.09 3.06 -5.41
CA PRO A 17 10.35 1.68 -5.02
C PRO A 17 9.29 1.15 -4.06
N PHE A 18 8.87 1.98 -3.10
CA PHE A 18 7.82 1.62 -2.15
C PHE A 18 6.46 1.45 -2.83
N LEU A 19 6.10 2.39 -3.71
CA LEU A 19 4.85 2.31 -4.48
C LEU A 19 4.81 1.06 -5.35
N VAL A 20 5.92 0.72 -6.03
CA VAL A 20 6.02 -0.51 -6.83
C VAL A 20 5.77 -1.75 -5.97
N ILE A 21 6.45 -1.86 -4.83
CA ILE A 21 6.25 -2.98 -3.90
C ILE A 21 4.79 -3.04 -3.42
N THR A 22 4.21 -1.88 -3.09
CA THR A 22 2.81 -1.77 -2.63
C THR A 22 1.84 -2.25 -3.70
N VAL A 23 2.00 -1.81 -4.95
CA VAL A 23 1.16 -2.21 -6.08
C VAL A 23 1.28 -3.71 -6.32
N VAL A 24 2.50 -4.26 -6.35
CA VAL A 24 2.72 -5.70 -6.50
C VAL A 24 2.00 -6.47 -5.39
N TRP A 25 2.12 -6.01 -4.14
CA TRP A 25 1.45 -6.64 -3.00
C TRP A 25 -0.08 -6.57 -3.09
N VAL A 26 -0.64 -5.43 -3.50
CA VAL A 26 -2.09 -5.29 -3.71
C VAL A 26 -2.57 -6.29 -4.77
N VAL A 27 -1.85 -6.41 -5.89
CA VAL A 27 -2.19 -7.37 -6.94
C VAL A 27 -2.15 -8.81 -6.41
N VAL A 28 -1.11 -9.18 -5.65
CA VAL A 28 -1.01 -10.51 -5.02
C VAL A 28 -2.19 -10.77 -4.10
N MET A 29 -2.55 -9.81 -3.24
CA MET A 29 -3.71 -9.97 -2.33
C MET A 29 -5.03 -10.07 -3.07
N LEU A 30 -5.22 -9.33 -4.16
CA LEU A 30 -6.43 -9.46 -4.99
C LEU A 30 -6.54 -10.84 -5.64
N VAL A 31 -5.43 -11.40 -6.12
CA VAL A 31 -5.39 -12.76 -6.68
C VAL A 31 -5.74 -13.79 -5.61
N LEU A 32 -5.09 -13.72 -4.44
CA LEU A 32 -5.36 -14.62 -3.33
C LEU A 32 -6.81 -14.50 -2.83
N TYR A 33 -7.32 -13.27 -2.74
CA TYR A 33 -8.69 -12.99 -2.34
C TYR A 33 -9.71 -13.52 -3.35
N GLY A 34 -9.46 -13.32 -4.64
CA GLY A 34 -10.30 -13.87 -5.70
C GLY A 34 -10.33 -15.41 -5.65
N LEU A 35 -9.19 -16.04 -5.44
CA LEU A 35 -9.11 -17.50 -5.28
C LEU A 35 -9.84 -17.98 -4.03
N PHE A 36 -9.71 -17.27 -2.91
CA PHE A 36 -10.47 -17.55 -1.70
C PHE A 36 -11.98 -17.48 -1.94
N LEU A 37 -12.47 -16.43 -2.61
CA LEU A 37 -13.89 -16.31 -2.94
C LEU A 37 -14.37 -17.41 -3.89
N LEU A 38 -13.54 -17.81 -4.86
CA LEU A 38 -13.87 -18.84 -5.84
C LEU A 38 -13.93 -20.24 -5.21
N THR A 39 -13.08 -20.49 -4.21
CA THR A 39 -12.95 -21.80 -3.56
C THR A 39 -13.81 -21.94 -2.30
N LYS A 40 -14.37 -20.85 -1.76
CA LYS A 40 -15.19 -20.94 -0.56
C LYS A 40 -16.49 -21.71 -0.85
N PRO A 41 -16.97 -22.56 0.08
CA PRO A 41 -18.30 -23.14 0.00
C PRO A 41 -19.39 -22.07 -0.05
N ALA A 42 -20.39 -22.26 -0.91
CA ALA A 42 -21.43 -21.25 -1.19
C ALA A 42 -22.32 -20.94 0.04
N ASP A 43 -22.40 -21.87 0.98
CA ASP A 43 -23.16 -21.78 2.22
C ASP A 43 -22.42 -21.04 3.35
N ILE A 44 -21.12 -20.75 3.19
CA ILE A 44 -20.33 -20.04 4.19
C ILE A 44 -20.30 -18.54 3.86
N THR A 45 -20.90 -17.73 4.71
CA THR A 45 -20.77 -16.27 4.67
C THR A 45 -19.77 -15.83 5.72
N TYR A 46 -18.84 -14.96 5.31
CA TYR A 46 -17.87 -14.36 6.23
C TYR A 46 -18.32 -12.95 6.58
N ASP A 47 -18.06 -12.55 7.81
CA ASP A 47 -18.31 -11.18 8.24
C ASP A 47 -17.43 -10.19 7.44
N PRO A 48 -17.89 -8.93 7.26
CA PRO A 48 -17.15 -7.91 6.53
C PRO A 48 -15.70 -7.68 7.01
N TRP A 49 -15.44 -7.88 8.31
CA TRP A 49 -14.09 -7.72 8.88
C TRP A 49 -13.10 -8.77 8.37
N VAL A 50 -13.56 -9.97 8.01
CA VAL A 50 -12.73 -11.04 7.44
C VAL A 50 -12.20 -10.60 6.08
N HIS A 51 -13.07 -10.03 5.24
CA HIS A 51 -12.71 -9.51 3.94
C HIS A 51 -11.74 -8.32 4.03
N ALA A 52 -11.92 -7.45 5.04
CA ALA A 52 -11.02 -6.34 5.30
C ALA A 52 -9.61 -6.79 5.76
N SER A 53 -9.52 -7.90 6.50
CA SER A 53 -8.24 -8.39 7.05
C SER A 53 -7.21 -8.74 5.96
N VAL A 54 -7.68 -9.14 4.78
CA VAL A 54 -6.82 -9.46 3.62
C VAL A 54 -5.99 -8.25 3.18
N PHE A 55 -6.50 -7.05 3.42
CA PHE A 55 -5.84 -5.79 3.05
C PHE A 55 -5.11 -5.12 4.22
N ALA A 56 -5.13 -5.70 5.42
CA ALA A 56 -4.52 -5.12 6.61
C ALA A 56 -3.00 -4.95 6.47
N VAL A 57 -2.29 -5.97 5.97
CA VAL A 57 -0.84 -5.93 5.81
C VAL A 57 -0.39 -4.84 4.82
N PRO A 58 -0.94 -4.73 3.60
CA PRO A 58 -0.67 -3.61 2.70
C PRO A 58 -0.94 -2.24 3.33
N MET A 59 -2.06 -2.10 4.05
CA MET A 59 -2.46 -0.85 4.68
C MET A 59 -1.48 -0.41 5.77
N VAL A 60 -1.00 -1.35 6.61
CA VAL A 60 0.02 -1.05 7.63
C VAL A 60 1.34 -0.62 6.98
N GLY A 61 1.78 -1.32 5.93
CA GLY A 61 2.99 -0.96 5.20
C GLY A 61 2.89 0.46 4.60
N PHE A 62 1.75 0.77 3.98
CA PHE A 62 1.47 2.10 3.43
C PHE A 62 1.48 3.20 4.49
N LEU A 63 0.76 3.00 5.60
CA LEU A 63 0.70 3.97 6.70
C LEU A 63 2.08 4.19 7.34
N GLY A 64 2.86 3.12 7.53
CA GLY A 64 4.22 3.22 8.05
C GLY A 64 5.13 4.03 7.13
N HIS A 65 5.04 3.83 5.82
CA HIS A 65 5.82 4.58 4.85
C HIS A 65 5.41 6.07 4.79
N VAL A 66 4.10 6.36 4.76
CA VAL A 66 3.60 7.74 4.79
C VAL A 66 4.03 8.46 6.06
N LEU A 67 3.96 7.79 7.21
CA LEU A 67 4.43 8.35 8.48
C LEU A 67 5.94 8.63 8.44
N GLN A 68 6.75 7.70 7.92
CA GLN A 68 8.18 7.91 7.75
C GLN A 68 8.49 9.10 6.85
N GLN A 69 7.78 9.25 5.73
CA GLN A 69 7.93 10.39 4.83
C GLN A 69 7.56 11.71 5.52
N ALA A 70 6.45 11.73 6.27
CA ALA A 70 6.01 12.92 7.01
C ALA A 70 7.03 13.35 8.07
N LEU A 71 7.61 12.39 8.80
CA LEU A 71 8.64 12.65 9.82
C LEU A 71 9.97 13.08 9.21
N ALA A 72 10.39 12.46 8.09
CA ALA A 72 11.64 12.81 7.41
C ALA A 72 11.57 14.16 6.68
N GLY A 73 10.38 14.57 6.23
CA GLY A 73 10.14 15.87 5.62
C GLY A 73 10.33 17.04 6.59
N GLY A 74 9.93 16.87 7.86
CA GLY A 74 10.03 17.93 8.88
C GLY A 74 11.43 18.12 9.50
N HIS A 75 12.41 17.27 9.18
CA HIS A 75 13.79 17.37 9.70
C HIS A 75 14.75 18.13 8.79
N ARG A 76 14.24 18.66 7.65
CA ARG A 76 15.00 19.46 6.69
C ARG A 76 14.66 20.96 6.75
N GLU A 77 14.01 21.38 7.84
CA GLU A 77 13.64 22.78 8.13
C GLU A 77 14.60 23.39 9.16
#